data_AF-A0A4Y2NII2-F1
#
_entry.id   AF-A0A4Y2NII2-F1
#
_cell.length_a   1.000
_cell.length_b   1.000
_cell.length_c   1.000
_cell.angle_alpha   90.00
_cell.angle_beta   90.00
_cell.angle_gamma   90.00
#
_symmetry.space_group_name_H-M   'P 1'
#
loop_
_entity.id
_entity.type
_entity.pdbx_description
1 polymer ?
#
loop_
_entity_poly.entity_id
_entity_poly.type
_entity_poly.pdbx_seq_one_letter_code
_entity_poly.pdbx_strand_id
1 'polypeptide(L)'
;MKKSPTLELQKIVVFILKSYIPIWFSIKTNKYFTEGPKLVNQSIQSSRYLPEDLRNLVDPVIKRNGFFAHPEHLMLAMIQDNTKLIREFGLRRILKARQLDQKRTSIRTFMPPKLNFKAQDCSEIINWMDCGLSSPPLLKDSSDDEIKSHIQSDSAANWDITFKTCTVHKSC
;
A
#
# COMPACT_ATOMS: atom_id res chain seq x y z
N MET A 1 27.67 -37.68 -15.58
CA MET A 1 26.88 -36.67 -16.35
C MET A 1 26.21 -35.72 -15.36
N LYS A 2 26.40 -34.41 -15.51
CA LYS A 2 25.74 -33.40 -14.65
C LYS A 2 24.27 -33.30 -15.09
N LYS A 3 23.31 -33.60 -14.21
CA LYS A 3 21.89 -33.46 -14.53
C LYS A 3 21.55 -31.97 -14.68
N SER A 4 20.97 -31.59 -15.81
CA SER A 4 20.44 -30.23 -16.02
C SER A 4 19.14 -30.04 -15.23
N PRO A 5 18.89 -28.85 -14.66
CA PRO A 5 17.67 -28.58 -13.91
C PRO A 5 16.44 -28.61 -14.82
N THR A 6 15.32 -29.09 -14.28
CA THR A 6 14.03 -29.11 -14.99
C THR A 6 13.53 -27.69 -15.26
N LEU A 7 12.68 -27.52 -16.28
CA LEU A 7 12.10 -26.21 -16.62
C LEU A 7 11.31 -25.61 -15.44
N GLU A 8 10.58 -26.43 -14.69
CA GLU A 8 9.83 -25.99 -13.51
C GLU A 8 10.75 -25.45 -12.40
N LEU A 9 11.89 -26.12 -12.16
CA LEU A 9 12.87 -25.63 -11.20
C LEU A 9 13.48 -24.31 -11.66
N GLN A 10 13.76 -24.17 -12.96
CA GLN A 10 14.27 -22.92 -13.52
C GLN A 10 13.26 -21.77 -13.35
N LYS A 11 11.96 -22.00 -13.60
CA LYS A 11 10.90 -21.00 -13.38
C LYS A 11 10.85 -20.53 -11.92
N ILE A 12 10.92 -21.46 -10.96
CA ILE A 12 10.96 -21.14 -9.52
C ILE A 12 12.17 -20.29 -9.17
N VAL A 13 13.37 -20.67 -9.63
CA VAL A 13 14.60 -19.91 -9.37
C VAL A 13 14.49 -18.50 -9.96
N VAL A 14 13.98 -18.36 -11.18
CA VAL A 14 13.75 -17.06 -11.82
C VAL A 14 12.77 -16.21 -11.00
N PHE A 15 11.68 -16.79 -10.49
CA PHE A 15 10.75 -16.10 -9.60
C PHE A 15 11.39 -15.65 -8.28
N ILE A 16 12.21 -16.50 -7.68
CA ILE A 16 12.92 -16.16 -6.45
C ILE A 16 13.83 -14.95 -6.68
N LEU A 17 14.60 -14.97 -7.76
CA LEU A 17 15.57 -13.91 -8.07
C LEU A 17 14.92 -12.60 -8.54
N LYS A 18 13.84 -12.67 -9.34
CA LYS A 18 13.22 -11.47 -9.93
C LYS A 18 12.14 -10.83 -9.05
N SER A 19 11.42 -11.62 -8.26
CA SER A 19 10.30 -11.12 -7.45
C SER A 19 10.55 -11.29 -5.96
N TYR A 20 10.76 -12.52 -5.49
CA TYR A 20 10.76 -12.78 -4.05
C TYR A 20 11.90 -12.07 -3.29
N ILE A 21 13.16 -12.27 -3.71
CA ILE A 21 14.32 -11.68 -3.03
C ILE A 21 14.28 -10.14 -3.05
N PRO A 22 14.05 -9.47 -4.19
CA PRO A 22 13.95 -8.00 -4.21
C PRO A 22 12.84 -7.47 -3.31
N ILE A 23 11.65 -8.08 -3.32
CA ILE A 23 10.53 -7.63 -2.47
C ILE A 23 10.82 -7.90 -1.00
N TRP A 24 11.35 -9.07 -0.65
CA TRP A 24 11.75 -9.39 0.71
C TRP A 24 12.79 -8.38 1.22
N PHE A 25 13.79 -8.07 0.40
CA PHE A 25 14.82 -7.10 0.75
C PHE A 25 14.22 -5.69 0.94
N SER A 26 13.37 -5.23 0.02
CA SER A 26 12.64 -3.97 0.15
C SER A 26 11.84 -3.91 1.45
N ILE A 27 11.12 -4.97 1.82
CA ILE A 27 10.36 -5.04 3.07
C ILE A 27 11.29 -4.96 4.29
N LYS A 28 12.48 -5.56 4.22
CA LYS A 28 13.43 -5.57 5.35
C LYS A 28 14.20 -4.25 5.52
N THR A 29 14.41 -3.50 4.44
CA THR A 29 15.17 -2.24 4.50
C THR A 29 14.27 -1.01 4.72
N ASN A 30 13.01 -1.05 4.29
CA ASN A 30 12.08 0.06 4.47
C ASN A 30 11.44 0.04 5.85
N LYS A 31 11.80 1.02 6.69
CA LYS A 31 11.34 1.09 8.08
C LYS A 31 10.04 1.89 8.25
N TYR A 32 9.71 2.77 7.32
CA TYR A 32 8.62 3.74 7.50
C TYR A 32 7.26 3.16 7.15
N PHE A 33 6.28 3.48 8.00
CA PHE A 33 4.90 3.05 7.84
C PHE A 33 4.26 3.51 6.52
N THR A 34 4.63 4.70 6.03
CA THR A 34 4.14 5.29 4.78
C THR A 34 4.63 4.58 3.52
N GLU A 35 5.69 3.76 3.62
CA GLU A 35 6.22 3.02 2.46
C GLU A 35 5.46 1.71 2.21
N GLY A 36 4.65 1.25 3.15
CA GLY A 36 3.87 0.01 3.05
C GLY A 36 3.08 -0.13 1.73
N PRO A 37 2.25 0.87 1.35
CA PRO A 37 1.51 0.82 0.09
C PRO A 37 2.41 0.68 -1.15
N LYS A 38 3.57 1.37 -1.17
CA LYS A 38 4.55 1.28 -2.26
C LYS A 38 5.15 -0.10 -2.35
N LEU A 39 5.43 -0.76 -1.23
CA LEU A 39 5.90 -2.15 -1.19
C LEU A 39 4.88 -3.14 -1.76
N VAL A 40 3.57 -2.92 -1.49
CA VAL A 40 2.50 -3.72 -2.10
C VAL A 40 2.47 -3.50 -3.61
N ASN A 41 2.56 -2.24 -4.07
CA ASN A 41 2.63 -1.93 -5.49
C ASN A 41 3.86 -2.57 -6.16
N GLN A 42 5.03 -2.49 -5.52
CA GLN A 42 6.26 -3.12 -6.00
C GLN A 42 6.08 -4.64 -6.13
N SER A 43 5.41 -5.28 -5.17
CA SER A 43 5.11 -6.72 -5.23
C SER A 43 4.25 -7.06 -6.45
N ILE A 44 3.20 -6.29 -6.72
CA ILE A 44 2.34 -6.46 -7.90
C ILE A 44 3.16 -6.28 -9.18
N GLN A 45 3.95 -5.21 -9.28
CA GLN A 45 4.77 -4.93 -10.46
C GLN A 45 5.80 -6.04 -10.72
N SER A 46 6.41 -6.56 -9.64
CA SER A 46 7.45 -7.59 -9.73
C SER A 46 6.94 -8.92 -10.26
N SER A 47 5.65 -9.24 -10.13
CA SER A 47 5.06 -10.48 -10.63
C SER A 47 4.54 -10.39 -12.08
N ARG A 48 4.47 -9.18 -12.67
CA ARG A 48 3.83 -8.96 -13.98
C ARG A 48 4.47 -9.69 -15.15
N TYR A 49 5.76 -9.98 -15.08
CA TYR A 49 6.47 -10.68 -16.15
C TYR A 49 6.07 -12.17 -16.23
N LEU A 50 5.44 -12.71 -15.18
CA LEU A 50 5.01 -14.09 -15.15
C LEU A 50 3.89 -14.33 -16.18
N PRO A 51 3.85 -15.52 -16.80
CA PRO A 51 2.70 -15.95 -17.58
C PRO A 51 1.44 -16.05 -16.70
N GLU A 52 0.27 -16.03 -17.33
CA GLU A 52 -1.03 -15.95 -16.64
C GLU A 52 -1.29 -17.10 -15.67
N ASP A 53 -0.93 -18.32 -16.04
CA ASP A 53 -1.03 -19.51 -15.19
C ASP A 53 -0.26 -19.35 -13.88
N LEU A 54 0.95 -18.79 -13.92
CA LEU A 54 1.75 -18.54 -12.73
C LEU A 54 1.28 -17.31 -11.95
N ARG A 55 0.80 -16.25 -12.62
CA ARG A 55 0.19 -15.09 -11.93
C ARG A 55 -1.04 -15.50 -11.14
N ASN A 56 -1.86 -16.41 -11.67
CA ASN A 56 -3.03 -16.94 -10.97
C ASN A 56 -2.67 -17.67 -9.67
N LEU A 57 -1.43 -18.13 -9.50
CA LEU A 57 -0.92 -18.69 -8.25
C LEU A 57 -0.38 -17.62 -7.28
N VAL A 58 0.29 -16.59 -7.82
CA VAL A 58 0.99 -15.56 -7.03
C VAL A 58 0.06 -14.44 -6.57
N ASP A 59 -0.84 -13.96 -7.43
CA ASP A 59 -1.74 -12.85 -7.15
C ASP A 59 -2.63 -13.08 -5.92
N PRO A 60 -3.19 -14.28 -5.68
CA PRO A 60 -3.90 -14.57 -4.43
C PRO A 60 -3.03 -14.41 -3.17
N VAL A 61 -1.74 -14.74 -3.26
CA VAL A 61 -0.79 -14.58 -2.14
C VAL A 61 -0.51 -13.10 -1.88
N ILE A 62 -0.32 -12.30 -2.93
CA ILE A 62 -0.16 -10.85 -2.82
C ILE A 62 -1.42 -10.22 -2.21
N LYS A 63 -2.60 -10.59 -2.71
CA LYS A 63 -3.90 -10.12 -2.20
C LYS A 63 -4.08 -10.44 -0.71
N ARG A 64 -3.78 -11.67 -0.30
CA ARG A 64 -3.90 -12.10 1.11
C ARG A 64 -3.01 -11.29 2.05
N ASN A 65 -1.84 -10.86 1.58
CA ASN A 65 -0.87 -10.10 2.38
C ASN A 65 -0.97 -8.57 2.15
N GLY A 66 -1.86 -8.10 1.27
CA GLY A 66 -1.95 -6.70 0.83
C GLY A 66 -2.60 -5.74 1.83
N PHE A 67 -2.46 -5.94 3.14
CA PHE A 67 -3.08 -5.08 4.17
C PHE A 67 -2.62 -3.63 4.10
N PHE A 68 -1.36 -3.39 3.72
CA PHE A 68 -0.85 -2.04 3.54
C PHE A 68 -1.47 -1.29 2.36
N ALA A 69 -2.21 -1.96 1.47
CA ALA A 69 -3.00 -1.29 0.45
C ALA A 69 -4.35 -0.78 0.97
N HIS A 70 -4.68 -1.00 2.26
CA HIS A 70 -5.94 -0.53 2.83
C HIS A 70 -6.09 1.00 2.63
N PRO A 71 -7.30 1.51 2.32
CA PRO A 71 -7.50 2.93 2.04
C PRO A 71 -6.91 3.86 3.11
N GLU A 72 -7.03 3.50 4.39
CA GLU A 72 -6.40 4.25 5.51
C GLU A 72 -4.89 4.42 5.32
N HIS A 73 -4.17 3.36 4.96
CA HIS A 73 -2.71 3.40 4.78
C HIS A 73 -2.33 4.16 3.51
N LEU A 74 -3.09 3.97 2.43
CA LEU A 74 -2.88 4.69 1.18
C LEU A 74 -3.05 6.19 1.36
N MET A 75 -4.12 6.64 2.04
CA MET A 75 -4.32 8.05 2.35
C MET A 75 -3.13 8.62 3.13
N LEU A 76 -2.63 7.88 4.13
CA LEU A 76 -1.47 8.29 4.93
C LEU A 76 -0.16 8.36 4.13
N ALA A 77 0.03 7.48 3.15
CA ALA A 77 1.17 7.58 2.24
C ALA A 77 1.02 8.76 1.26
N MET A 78 -0.19 8.97 0.73
CA MET A 78 -0.49 10.03 -0.23
C MET A 78 -0.26 11.43 0.34
N ILE A 79 -0.68 11.70 1.57
CA ILE A 79 -0.48 13.01 2.22
C ILE A 79 0.99 13.37 2.42
N GLN A 80 1.89 12.36 2.46
CA GLN A 80 3.34 12.55 2.56
C GLN A 80 4.04 12.44 1.20
N ASP A 81 3.30 12.34 0.09
CA ASP A 81 3.89 12.27 -1.23
C ASP A 81 4.53 13.60 -1.64
N ASN A 82 5.59 13.55 -2.45
CA ASN A 82 6.24 14.77 -2.95
C ASN A 82 5.35 15.54 -3.95
N THR A 83 4.41 14.85 -4.59
CA THR A 83 3.50 15.40 -5.60
C THR A 83 2.29 16.05 -4.94
N LYS A 84 2.15 17.38 -5.10
CA LYS A 84 1.03 18.16 -4.52
C LYS A 84 -0.35 17.56 -4.85
N LEU A 85 -0.55 17.16 -6.10
CA LEU A 85 -1.82 16.59 -6.55
C LEU A 85 -2.18 15.28 -5.81
N ILE A 86 -1.18 14.44 -5.52
CA ILE A 86 -1.38 13.19 -4.76
C ILE A 86 -1.71 13.50 -3.30
N ARG A 87 -1.00 14.46 -2.68
CA ARG A 87 -1.30 14.92 -1.32
C ARG A 87 -2.71 15.48 -1.21
N GLU A 88 -3.10 16.34 -2.13
CA GLU A 88 -4.43 16.94 -2.20
C GLU A 88 -5.51 15.86 -2.30
N PHE A 89 -5.30 14.87 -3.17
CA PHE A 89 -6.20 13.74 -3.30
C PHE A 89 -6.33 12.95 -1.99
N GLY A 90 -5.21 12.65 -1.32
CA GLY A 90 -5.18 11.98 -0.01
C GLY A 90 -5.96 12.73 1.06
N LEU A 91 -5.72 14.04 1.22
CA LEU A 91 -6.41 14.90 2.19
C LEU A 91 -7.92 14.97 1.95
N ARG A 92 -8.35 15.12 0.69
CA ARG A 92 -9.77 15.12 0.33
C ARG A 92 -10.44 13.78 0.63
N ARG A 93 -9.74 12.66 0.41
CA ARG A 93 -10.24 11.33 0.76
C ARG A 93 -10.39 11.14 2.27
N ILE A 94 -9.47 11.70 3.07
CA ILE A 94 -9.57 11.67 4.54
C ILE A 94 -10.81 12.44 5.03
N LEU A 95 -11.05 13.65 4.52
CA LEU A 95 -12.25 14.43 4.87
C LEU A 95 -13.53 13.68 4.51
N LYS A 96 -13.58 13.08 3.31
CA LYS A 96 -14.73 12.25 2.91
C LYS A 96 -14.90 11.04 3.82
N ALA A 97 -13.82 10.39 4.22
CA ALA A 97 -13.86 9.25 5.12
C ALA A 97 -14.40 9.62 6.52
N ARG A 98 -14.01 10.79 7.07
CA ARG A 98 -14.56 11.31 8.33
C ARG A 98 -16.07 11.52 8.27
N GLN A 99 -16.57 12.11 7.19
CA GLN A 99 -18.00 12.31 6.98
C GLN A 99 -18.78 10.98 6.91
N LEU A 100 -18.17 9.94 6.34
CA LEU A 100 -18.77 8.61 6.27
C LEU A 100 -18.76 7.92 7.64
N ASP A 101 -17.69 8.07 8.41
CA ASP A 101 -17.57 7.49 9.74
C ASP A 101 -18.55 8.11 10.75
N GLN A 102 -18.86 9.41 10.64
CA GLN A 102 -19.91 10.05 11.46
C GLN A 102 -21.30 9.42 11.26
N LYS A 103 -21.55 8.84 10.08
CA LYS A 103 -22.83 8.16 9.75
C LYS A 103 -22.78 6.65 9.98
N ARG A 104 -21.61 6.11 10.35
CA ARG A 104 -21.40 4.68 10.46
C ARG A 104 -21.95 4.16 11.79
N THR A 105 -22.81 3.17 11.71
CA THR A 105 -23.40 2.47 12.87
C THR A 105 -22.70 1.14 13.18
N SER A 106 -21.89 0.63 12.25
CA SER A 106 -21.20 -0.65 12.36
C SER A 106 -19.71 -0.50 12.69
N ILE A 107 -19.14 -1.54 13.31
CA ILE A 107 -17.70 -1.60 13.58
C ILE A 107 -16.94 -1.70 12.25
N ARG A 108 -15.87 -0.91 12.11
CA ARG A 108 -14.97 -1.01 10.95
C ARG A 108 -14.34 -2.39 10.87
N THR A 109 -14.42 -3.01 9.70
CA THR A 109 -13.77 -4.31 9.45
C THR A 109 -12.47 -4.09 8.69
N PHE A 110 -11.35 -4.54 9.24
CA PHE A 110 -10.03 -4.37 8.63
C PHE A 110 -9.66 -5.60 7.79
N MET A 111 -10.00 -5.57 6.50
CA MET A 111 -9.72 -6.65 5.55
C MET A 111 -8.78 -6.19 4.44
N PRO A 112 -7.99 -7.10 3.83
CA PRO A 112 -7.22 -6.76 2.64
C PRO A 112 -8.17 -6.24 1.56
N PRO A 113 -7.87 -5.09 0.94
CA PRO A 113 -8.72 -4.54 -0.10
C PRO A 113 -8.63 -5.37 -1.37
N LYS A 114 -9.58 -5.14 -2.28
CA LYS A 114 -9.50 -5.65 -3.64
C LYS A 114 -8.40 -4.91 -4.40
N LEU A 115 -7.28 -5.60 -4.64
CA LEU A 115 -6.14 -5.03 -5.34
C LEU A 115 -6.38 -4.95 -6.86
N ASN A 116 -5.90 -3.87 -7.46
CA ASN A 116 -5.81 -3.69 -8.89
C ASN A 116 -4.42 -4.14 -9.39
N PHE A 117 -4.32 -5.36 -9.91
CA PHE A 117 -3.06 -5.90 -10.43
C PHE A 117 -2.53 -5.18 -11.69
N LYS A 118 -3.34 -4.30 -12.30
CA LYS A 118 -2.97 -3.48 -13.46
C LYS A 118 -2.49 -2.05 -13.08
N ALA A 119 -2.47 -1.71 -11.78
CA ALA A 119 -2.10 -0.38 -11.27
C ALA A 119 -0.69 0.05 -11.72
N GLN A 120 -0.54 1.21 -12.36
CA GLN A 120 0.81 1.68 -12.69
C GLN A 120 1.45 2.39 -11.49
N ASP A 121 0.63 3.08 -10.71
CA ASP A 121 1.06 3.82 -9.53
C ASP A 121 0.45 3.28 -8.23
N CYS A 122 1.11 3.59 -7.11
CA CYS A 122 0.62 3.26 -5.77
C CYS A 122 -0.78 3.81 -5.50
N SER A 123 -1.13 4.96 -6.08
CA SER A 123 -2.46 5.56 -5.95
C SER A 123 -3.57 4.74 -6.63
N GLU A 124 -3.23 3.85 -7.56
CA GLU A 124 -4.18 3.07 -8.36
C GLU A 124 -4.38 1.63 -7.86
N ILE A 125 -3.67 1.22 -6.79
CA ILE A 125 -3.67 -0.18 -6.32
C ILE A 125 -5.01 -0.64 -5.77
N ILE A 126 -5.93 0.29 -5.48
CA ILE A 126 -7.32 0.00 -5.11
C ILE A 126 -8.29 0.80 -5.97
N ASN A 127 -9.53 0.33 -6.06
CA ASN A 127 -10.62 1.12 -6.59
C ASN A 127 -11.20 2.05 -5.52
N TRP A 128 -10.89 3.35 -5.61
CA TRP A 128 -11.39 4.38 -4.68
C TRP A 128 -12.90 4.64 -4.72
N MET A 129 -13.61 4.07 -5.69
CA MET A 129 -15.07 4.13 -5.80
C MET A 129 -15.76 2.90 -5.20
N ASP A 130 -15.03 1.78 -5.13
CA ASP A 130 -15.52 0.46 -4.68
C ASP A 130 -14.70 -0.05 -3.48
N CYS A 131 -14.42 0.86 -2.53
CA CYS A 131 -13.78 0.51 -1.27
C CYS A 131 -14.47 1.23 -0.11
N GLY A 132 -14.56 0.53 1.03
CA GLY A 132 -15.00 1.13 2.28
C GLY A 132 -13.95 2.12 2.77
N LEU A 133 -14.28 3.41 2.78
CA LEU A 133 -13.42 4.44 3.35
C LEU A 133 -13.66 4.55 4.85
N SER A 134 -12.59 4.62 5.62
CA SER A 134 -12.59 4.99 7.04
C SER A 134 -11.45 5.95 7.31
N SER A 135 -11.66 6.88 8.23
CA SER A 135 -10.67 7.89 8.57
C SER A 135 -9.46 7.24 9.24
N PRO A 136 -8.23 7.61 8.86
CA PRO A 136 -7.05 7.07 9.50
C PRO A 136 -7.03 7.46 11.00
N PRO A 137 -6.93 6.49 11.92
CA PRO A 137 -6.95 6.78 13.36
C PRO A 137 -5.73 7.61 13.80
N LEU A 138 -4.64 7.57 13.02
CA LEU A 138 -3.44 8.36 13.26
C LEU A 138 -3.64 9.86 13.04
N LEU A 139 -4.74 10.26 12.40
CA LEU A 139 -5.12 11.66 12.23
C LEU A 139 -6.30 12.03 13.12
N LYS A 140 -6.69 11.21 14.10
CA LYS A 140 -7.89 11.47 14.92
C LYS A 140 -7.86 12.84 15.60
N ASP A 141 -6.68 13.28 16.05
CA ASP A 141 -6.52 14.51 16.82
C ASP A 141 -6.40 15.77 15.94
N SER A 142 -6.14 15.61 14.65
CA SER A 142 -6.11 16.73 13.69
C SER A 142 -7.51 17.19 13.32
N SER A 143 -7.78 18.49 13.34
CA SER A 143 -9.11 19.02 13.01
C SER A 143 -9.41 18.96 11.50
N ASP A 144 -10.70 19.01 11.11
CA ASP A 144 -11.07 19.09 9.70
C ASP A 144 -10.54 20.38 9.03
N ASP A 145 -10.49 21.49 9.77
CA ASP A 145 -10.01 22.77 9.27
C ASP A 145 -8.48 22.80 9.13
N GLU A 146 -7.76 22.15 10.03
CA GLU A 146 -6.32 21.89 9.88
C GLU A 146 -6.05 21.10 8.59
N ILE A 147 -6.76 19.98 8.36
CA ILE A 147 -6.64 19.19 7.12
C ILE A 147 -6.96 20.03 5.87
N LYS A 148 -8.01 20.85 5.91
CA LYS A 148 -8.36 21.73 4.79
C LYS A 148 -7.27 22.77 4.49
N SER A 149 -6.62 23.31 5.52
CA SER A 149 -5.55 24.29 5.33
C SER A 149 -4.38 23.70 4.53
N HIS A 150 -4.08 22.41 4.71
CA HIS A 150 -3.03 21.70 3.99
C HIS A 150 -3.37 21.35 2.53
N ILE A 151 -4.64 21.39 2.12
CA ILE A 151 -5.05 21.13 0.72
C ILE A 151 -4.46 22.20 -0.21
N GLN A 152 -4.37 23.45 0.24
CA GLN A 152 -3.85 24.56 -0.56
C GLN A 152 -2.33 24.72 -0.43
N SER A 153 -1.73 24.15 0.62
CA SER A 153 -0.29 24.21 0.89
C SER A 153 0.55 23.49 -0.17
N ASP A 154 1.73 24.05 -0.46
CA ASP A 154 2.74 23.41 -1.30
C ASP A 154 3.64 22.45 -0.52
N SER A 155 3.62 22.50 0.82
CA SER A 155 4.38 21.60 1.68
C SER A 155 3.52 20.45 2.22
N ALA A 156 4.14 19.29 2.42
CA ALA A 156 3.53 18.19 3.17
C ALA A 156 3.34 18.59 4.63
N ALA A 157 2.25 18.12 5.24
CA ALA A 157 1.98 18.37 6.66
C ALA A 157 3.01 17.65 7.52
N ASN A 158 3.54 18.35 8.53
CA ASN A 158 4.46 17.77 9.49
C ASN A 158 3.68 17.03 10.59
N TRP A 159 3.09 15.90 10.24
CA TRP A 159 2.45 15.00 11.20
C TRP A 159 3.44 13.90 11.64
N ASP A 160 3.33 13.47 12.90
CA ASP A 160 4.17 12.41 13.53
C ASP A 160 4.08 11.04 12.82
N ILE A 161 3.18 10.91 11.85
CA ILE A 161 3.01 9.72 11.01
C ILE A 161 4.29 9.41 10.23
N THR A 162 5.03 10.44 9.81
CA THR A 162 6.24 10.34 8.98
C THR A 162 7.33 9.51 9.64
N PHE A 163 7.39 9.54 10.97
CA PHE A 163 8.45 8.89 11.74
C PHE A 163 8.03 7.55 12.35
N LYS A 164 6.77 7.13 12.15
CA LYS A 164 6.31 5.83 12.65
C LYS A 164 6.98 4.72 11.86
N THR A 165 7.71 3.88 12.59
CA THR A 165 8.36 2.70 12.03
C THR A 165 7.48 1.48 12.14
N CYS A 166 7.58 0.57 11.17
CA CYS A 166 6.90 -0.72 11.25
C CYS A 166 7.66 -1.64 12.21
N THR A 167 6.97 -2.29 13.15
CA THR A 167 7.62 -3.08 14.22
C THR A 167 8.29 -4.38 13.76
N VAL A 168 8.16 -4.74 12.47
CA VAL A 168 8.86 -5.89 11.86
C VAL A 168 10.39 -5.75 11.81
N HIS A 169 10.93 -4.60 12.23
CA HIS A 169 12.37 -4.32 12.34
C HIS A 169 12.92 -4.36 13.77
N LYS A 170 12.25 -5.04 14.71
CA LYS A 170 12.95 -5.45 15.94
C LYS A 170 14.03 -6.45 15.54
N SER A 171 15.27 -5.96 15.45
CA SER A 171 16.46 -6.74 15.16
C SER A 171 16.51 -7.99 16.05
N CYS A 172 16.78 -9.15 15.46
CA CYS A 172 17.40 -10.24 16.20
C CYS A 172 18.78 -9.77 16.70
#